data_AF-A0A9P6CTK6-F1
#
_entry.id   AF-A0A9P6CTK6-F1
#
_cell.length_a   1.000
_cell.length_b   1.000
_cell.length_c   1.000
_cell.angle_alpha   90.00
_cell.angle_beta   90.00
_cell.angle_gamma   90.00
#
_symmetry.space_group_name_H-M   'P 1'
#
loop_
_entity.id
_entity.type
_entity.pdbx_description
1 polymer ?
#
loop_
_entity_poly.entity_id
_entity_poly.type
_entity_poly.pdbx_seq_one_letter_code
_entity_poly.pdbx_strand_id
1 'polypeptide(L)'
;LDALYQYIFSNVKHLDIVKDILAYILLEWNTSIPHPNEISQVEALFSLQAGDLESLLANLSAIVHCVPNTTTEVKFLHASLGDFLVDQSRSGEFYINLEEHQSQLLCIFFESHIPDTQY
;
A
#
# COMPACT_ATOMS: atom_id res chain seq x y z
N LEU A 1 4.86 20.54 -1.34
CA LEU A 1 4.95 19.13 -0.92
C LEU A 1 4.98 18.20 -2.14
N ASP A 2 4.16 18.47 -3.15
CA ASP A 2 4.02 17.64 -4.34
C ASP A 2 5.35 17.39 -5.08
N ALA A 3 6.19 18.42 -5.25
CA ALA A 3 7.52 18.27 -5.83
C ALA A 3 8.48 17.38 -5.00
N LEU A 4 8.30 17.35 -3.67
CA LEU A 4 9.06 16.45 -2.78
C LEU A 4 8.59 15.02 -2.98
N TYR A 5 7.28 14.79 -3.05
CA TYR A 5 6.73 13.46 -3.32
C TYR A 5 7.18 12.95 -4.69
N GLN A 6 7.11 13.77 -5.73
CA GLN A 6 7.63 13.42 -7.05
C GLN A 6 9.12 13.04 -6.99
N TYR A 7 9.95 13.84 -6.30
CA TYR A 7 11.37 13.51 -6.14
C TYR A 7 11.60 12.17 -5.41
N ILE A 8 10.86 11.90 -4.33
CA ILE A 8 10.96 10.64 -3.59
C ILE A 8 10.57 9.47 -4.51
N PHE A 9 9.41 9.56 -5.16
CA PHE A 9 8.93 8.50 -6.06
C PHE A 9 9.82 8.28 -7.28
N SER A 10 10.44 9.33 -7.83
CA SER A 10 11.41 9.19 -8.94
C SER A 10 12.67 8.42 -8.55
N ASN A 11 13.00 8.31 -7.26
CA ASN A 11 14.15 7.54 -6.77
C ASN A 11 13.77 6.10 -6.36
N VAL A 12 12.49 5.75 -6.41
CA VAL A 12 12.00 4.41 -6.03
C VAL A 12 12.18 3.45 -7.20
N LYS A 13 12.72 2.27 -6.90
CA LYS A 13 12.75 1.14 -7.85
C LYS A 13 11.46 0.35 -7.72
N HIS A 14 11.00 -0.23 -8.83
CA HIS A 14 9.75 -1.01 -8.88
C HIS A 14 8.52 -0.18 -8.47
N LEU A 15 8.36 0.98 -9.13
CA LEU A 15 7.29 1.92 -8.86
C LEU A 15 5.90 1.29 -8.90
N ASP A 16 5.67 0.34 -9.80
CA ASP A 16 4.39 -0.35 -9.94
C ASP A 16 4.04 -1.13 -8.66
N ILE A 17 4.96 -1.95 -8.16
CA ILE A 17 4.78 -2.69 -6.88
C ILE A 17 4.59 -1.72 -5.71
N VAL A 18 5.37 -0.63 -5.68
CA VAL A 18 5.24 0.38 -4.63
C VAL A 18 3.87 1.05 -4.67
N LYS A 19 3.36 1.39 -5.85
CA LYS A 19 2.02 1.96 -5.99
C LYS A 19 0.96 0.99 -5.49
N ASP A 20 1.06 -0.29 -5.82
CA ASP A 20 0.07 -1.28 -5.39
C ASP A 20 0.08 -1.45 -3.86
N ILE A 21 1.27 -1.47 -3.24
CA ILE A 21 1.43 -1.49 -1.76
C ILE A 21 0.83 -0.21 -1.15
N LEU A 22 1.13 0.96 -1.72
CA LEU A 22 0.60 2.22 -1.20
C LEU A 22 -0.92 2.31 -1.37
N ALA A 23 -1.46 1.77 -2.46
CA ALA A 23 -2.90 1.65 -2.68
C ALA A 23 -3.52 0.76 -1.60
N TYR A 24 -2.90 -0.38 -1.30
CA TYR A 24 -3.33 -1.29 -0.23
C TYR A 24 -3.44 -0.57 1.12
N ILE A 25 -2.40 0.16 1.51
CA ILE A 25 -2.36 0.93 2.77
C ILE A 25 -3.40 2.07 2.74
N LEU A 26 -3.58 2.76 1.61
CA LEU A 26 -4.59 3.81 1.46
C LEU A 26 -6.01 3.30 1.62
N LEU A 27 -6.26 2.06 1.23
CA LEU A 27 -7.57 1.46 1.34
C LEU A 27 -7.94 1.13 2.78
N GLU A 28 -6.97 0.78 3.62
CA GLU A 28 -7.19 0.68 5.07
C GLU A 28 -7.70 2.00 5.64
N TRP A 29 -7.00 3.07 5.26
CA TRP A 29 -7.23 4.40 5.77
C TRP A 29 -8.60 4.92 5.35
N ASN A 30 -9.02 4.66 4.11
CA ASN A 30 -10.23 5.25 3.54
C ASN A 30 -11.50 4.40 3.66
N THR A 31 -11.40 3.06 3.70
CA THR A 31 -12.59 2.21 3.52
C THR A 31 -13.14 1.59 4.80
N SER A 32 -12.44 1.71 5.95
CA SER A 32 -12.80 0.97 7.19
C SER A 32 -12.99 -0.54 6.97
N ILE A 33 -12.52 -1.08 5.85
CA ILE A 33 -12.54 -2.52 5.58
C ILE A 33 -11.41 -3.12 6.43
N PRO A 34 -11.72 -4.03 7.36
CA PRO A 34 -10.69 -4.74 8.10
C PRO A 34 -9.94 -5.63 7.13
N HIS A 35 -8.68 -5.30 6.89
CA HIS A 35 -7.78 -6.13 6.10
C HIS A 35 -6.46 -6.29 6.89
N PRO A 36 -5.71 -7.37 6.62
CA PRO A 36 -4.50 -7.63 7.36
C PRO A 36 -3.37 -6.67 6.98
N ASN A 37 -3.17 -5.63 7.80
CA ASN A 37 -2.03 -4.71 7.69
C ASN A 37 -0.73 -5.27 8.30
N GLU A 38 -0.59 -6.60 8.34
CA GLU A 38 0.62 -7.23 8.82
C GLU A 38 1.62 -7.33 7.67
N ILE A 39 2.85 -6.86 7.89
CA ILE A 39 3.94 -6.93 6.89
C ILE A 39 4.02 -8.30 6.22
N SER A 40 3.97 -9.39 7.00
CA SER A 40 4.04 -10.77 6.49
C SER A 40 2.92 -11.10 5.49
N GLN A 41 1.71 -10.57 5.70
CA GLN A 41 0.55 -10.83 4.85
C GLN A 41 0.58 -9.95 3.60
N VAL A 42 1.04 -8.70 3.72
CA VAL A 42 1.29 -7.83 2.57
C VAL A 42 2.41 -8.41 1.69
N GLU A 43 3.49 -8.90 2.28
CA GLU A 43 4.56 -9.59 1.56
C GLU A 43 4.03 -10.83 0.83
N ALA A 44 3.22 -11.65 1.48
CA ALA A 44 2.58 -12.81 0.85
C ALA A 44 1.65 -12.40 -0.30
N LEU A 45 0.85 -11.35 -0.13
CA LEU A 45 -0.08 -10.83 -1.13
C LEU A 45 0.65 -10.35 -2.39
N PHE A 46 1.76 -9.64 -2.21
CA PHE A 46 2.58 -9.12 -3.32
C PHE A 46 3.67 -10.10 -3.79
N SER A 47 3.67 -11.33 -3.28
CA SER A 47 4.69 -12.35 -3.59
C SER A 47 6.13 -11.85 -3.35
N LEU A 48 6.32 -11.03 -2.33
CA LEU A 48 7.60 -10.48 -1.88
C LEU A 48 8.29 -11.45 -0.92
N GLN A 49 9.62 -11.40 -0.85
CA GLN A 49 10.35 -12.13 0.19
C GLN A 49 10.25 -11.39 1.52
N ALA A 50 10.41 -12.13 2.62
CA ALA A 50 10.44 -11.54 3.95
C ALA A 50 11.56 -10.48 4.06
N GLY A 51 11.17 -9.25 4.40
CA GLY A 51 12.06 -8.08 4.49
C GLY A 51 12.14 -7.24 3.21
N ASP A 52 11.58 -7.70 2.08
CA ASP A 52 11.52 -6.88 0.86
C ASP A 52 10.55 -5.72 1.05
N LEU A 53 9.43 -5.92 1.73
CA LEU A 53 8.49 -4.85 2.03
C LEU A 53 9.16 -3.82 2.95
N GLU A 54 9.87 -4.25 3.98
CA GLU A 54 10.64 -3.35 4.86
C GLU A 54 11.71 -2.58 4.10
N SER A 55 12.40 -3.22 3.15
CA SER A 55 13.42 -2.58 2.29
C SER A 55 12.81 -1.54 1.34
N LEU A 56 11.66 -1.86 0.74
CA LEU A 56 10.90 -0.94 -0.11
C LEU A 56 10.39 0.26 0.70
N LEU A 57 9.82 0.00 1.88
CA LEU A 57 9.35 1.03 2.79
C LEU A 57 10.48 1.83 3.43
N ALA A 58 11.68 1.26 3.61
CA ALA A 58 12.84 2.00 4.09
C ALA A 58 13.24 3.13 3.13
N ASN A 59 13.12 2.91 1.82
CA ASN A 59 13.31 3.97 0.82
C ASN A 59 12.21 5.04 0.88
N LEU A 60 11.04 4.70 1.43
CA LEU A 60 9.90 5.58 1.66
C LEU A 60 9.79 6.07 3.11
N SER A 61 10.78 5.81 3.95
CA SER A 61 10.75 6.13 5.39
C SER A 61 10.56 7.63 5.69
N ALA A 62 10.81 8.49 4.70
CA ALA A 62 10.53 9.92 4.77
C ALA A 62 9.03 10.25 4.72
N ILE A 63 8.19 9.35 4.21
CA ILE A 63 6.76 9.58 3.96
C ILE A 63 5.85 8.47 4.51
N VAL A 64 6.40 7.31 4.83
CA VAL A 64 5.74 6.16 5.44
C VAL A 64 6.48 5.76 6.72
N HIS A 65 5.74 5.32 7.72
CA HIS A 65 6.27 4.85 9.00
C HIS A 65 5.76 3.44 9.30
N CYS A 66 6.68 2.53 9.58
CA CYS A 66 6.35 1.21 10.10
C CYS A 66 6.30 1.30 11.63
N VAL A 67 5.12 1.09 12.22
CA VAL A 67 4.97 1.07 13.67
C VAL A 67 5.26 -0.36 14.16
N PRO A 68 6.33 -0.58 14.94
CA PRO A 68 6.62 -1.89 15.51
C PRO A 68 5.64 -2.18 16.66
N ASN A 69 4.45 -2.66 16.32
CA ASN A 69 3.48 -3.24 17.26
C ASN A 69 3.54 -4.78 17.20
N THR A 70 2.61 -5.46 17.87
CA THR A 70 2.44 -6.93 17.81
C THR A 70 2.30 -7.47 16.39
N THR A 71 1.79 -6.64 15.48
CA THR A 71 1.78 -6.79 14.03
C THR A 71 2.33 -5.48 13.49
N THR A 72 3.48 -5.50 12.83
CA THR A 72 4.10 -4.28 12.31
C THR A 72 3.15 -3.65 11.29
N GLU A 73 2.58 -2.49 11.63
CA GLU A 73 1.59 -1.78 10.79
C GLU A 73 2.28 -0.68 9.98
N VAL A 74 1.86 -0.49 8.74
CA VAL A 74 2.39 0.56 7.87
C VAL A 74 1.43 1.74 7.86
N LYS A 75 1.93 2.95 8.15
CA LYS A 75 1.13 4.18 8.22
C LYS A 75 1.77 5.33 7.46
N PHE A 76 0.94 6.17 6.86
CA PHE A 76 1.40 7.41 6.23
C PHE A 76 1.79 8.45 7.28
N LEU A 77 2.94 9.09 7.09
CA LEU A 77 3.39 10.19 7.96
C LEU A 77 2.62 11.49 7.71
N HIS A 78 2.15 11.67 6.48
CA HIS A 78 1.45 12.88 6.05
C HIS A 78 0.10 12.52 5.43
N ALA A 79 -0.99 13.06 5.98
CA ALA A 79 -2.32 12.94 5.39
C ALA A 79 -2.35 13.42 3.92
N SER A 80 -1.57 14.46 3.61
CA SER A 80 -1.46 15.03 2.26
C SER A 80 -0.78 14.13 1.23
N LEU A 81 -0.11 13.05 1.66
CA LEU A 81 0.43 12.05 0.75
C LEU A 81 -0.69 11.18 0.18
N GLY A 82 -1.65 10.78 1.02
CA GLY A 82 -2.82 10.06 0.54
C GLY A 82 -3.61 10.89 -0.45
N ASP A 83 -3.87 12.16 -0.12
CA ASP A 83 -4.53 13.11 -1.03
C ASP A 83 -3.76 13.35 -2.33
N PHE A 84 -2.43 13.26 -2.30
CA PHE A 84 -1.60 13.39 -3.50
C PHE A 84 -1.74 12.18 -4.42
N LEU A 85 -1.67 10.96 -3.86
CA LEU A 85 -1.72 9.71 -4.62
C LEU A 85 -3.08 9.47 -5.28
N VAL A 86 -4.16 9.94 -4.67
CA VAL A 86 -5.53 9.79 -5.20
C VAL A 86 -5.97 10.95 -6.10
N ASP A 87 -5.12 11.96 -6.29
CA ASP A 87 -5.41 13.10 -7.15
C ASP A 87 -4.50 13.04 -8.38
N GLN A 88 -5.08 12.63 -9.52
CA GLN A 88 -4.36 12.48 -10.79
C GLN A 88 -3.67 13.78 -11.22
N SER A 89 -4.26 14.95 -10.93
CA SER A 89 -3.69 16.24 -11.34
C SER A 89 -2.41 16.57 -10.57
N ARG A 90 -2.24 16.03 -9.37
CA ARG A 90 -1.10 16.26 -8.49
C ARG A 90 -0.04 15.17 -8.61
N SER A 91 -0.46 13.91 -8.64
CA SER A 91 0.44 12.76 -8.72
C SER A 91 0.88 12.41 -10.14
N GLY A 92 0.12 12.79 -11.17
CA GLY A 92 0.47 12.53 -12.57
C GLY A 92 0.65 11.03 -12.83
N GLU A 93 1.87 10.61 -13.15
CA GLU A 93 2.19 9.19 -13.35
C GLU A 93 2.17 8.38 -12.06
N PHE A 94 2.18 9.02 -10.89
CA PHE A 94 2.10 8.36 -9.57
C PHE A 94 0.67 8.17 -9.06
N TYR A 95 -0.33 8.47 -9.91
CA TYR A 95 -1.74 8.36 -9.56
C TYR A 95 -2.14 6.92 -9.25
N ILE A 96 -2.89 6.76 -8.17
CA ILE A 96 -3.48 5.50 -7.71
C ILE A 96 -5.00 5.61 -7.84
N ASN A 97 -5.56 4.77 -8.71
CA ASN A 97 -7.00 4.61 -8.81
C ASN A 97 -7.51 3.69 -7.68
N LEU A 98 -8.02 4.29 -6.61
CA LEU A 98 -8.53 3.53 -5.46
C LEU A 98 -9.72 2.63 -5.82
N GLU A 99 -10.61 3.01 -6.73
CA GLU A 99 -11.78 2.17 -7.09
C GLU A 99 -11.36 0.86 -7.76
N GLU A 100 -10.33 0.93 -8.61
CA GLU A 100 -9.78 -0.23 -9.29
C GLU A 100 -9.07 -1.17 -8.31
N HIS A 101 -8.28 -0.60 -7.40
CA HIS A 101 -7.59 -1.38 -6.37
C HIS A 101 -8.55 -1.94 -5.33
N GLN A 102 -9.63 -1.24 -4.97
CA GLN A 102 -10.70 -1.77 -4.11
C GLN A 102 -11.29 -3.03 -4.71
N SER A 103 -11.63 -2.98 -5.99
CA SER A 103 -12.25 -4.10 -6.68
C SER A 103 -11.31 -5.32 -6.71
N GLN A 104 -10.02 -5.12 -6.99
CA GLN A 104 -9.03 -6.20 -7.00
C GLN A 104 -8.76 -6.78 -5.60
N LEU A 105 -8.58 -5.93 -4.59
CA LEU A 105 -8.34 -6.40 -3.23
C LEU A 105 -9.55 -7.09 -2.64
N LEU A 106 -10.76 -6.61 -2.94
CA LEU A 106 -11.97 -7.33 -2.55
C LEU A 106 -12.01 -8.71 -3.20
N CYS A 107 -11.68 -8.85 -4.48
CA CYS A 107 -11.59 -10.17 -5.11
C CYS A 107 -10.56 -11.08 -4.43
N ILE A 108 -9.34 -10.59 -4.19
CA ILE A 108 -8.28 -11.39 -3.55
C ILE A 108 -8.65 -11.75 -2.11
N PHE A 109 -9.21 -10.79 -1.36
CA PHE A 109 -9.68 -11.03 0.00
C PHE A 109 -10.78 -12.09 0.00
N PHE A 110 -11.82 -11.95 -0.85
CA PHE A 110 -12.86 -12.95 -0.98
C PHE A 110 -12.30 -14.33 -1.37
N GLU A 111 -11.37 -14.42 -2.31
CA GLU A 111 -10.72 -15.69 -2.67
C GLU A 111 -9.94 -16.31 -1.51
N SER A 112 -9.24 -15.49 -0.72
CA SER A 112 -8.50 -15.94 0.46
C SER A 112 -9.39 -16.27 1.68
N HIS A 113 -10.63 -15.76 1.70
CA HIS A 113 -11.60 -15.94 2.78
C HIS A 113 -12.79 -16.84 2.41
N ILE A 114 -12.83 -17.43 1.20
CA ILE A 114 -13.72 -18.55 0.91
C ILE A 114 -13.18 -19.74 1.73
N PRO A 115 -13.84 -20.16 2.83
CA PRO A 115 -13.49 -21.42 3.43
C PRO A 115 -13.74 -22.48 2.36
N ASP A 116 -12.73 -23.29 2.09
CA ASP A 116 -12.83 -24.57 1.39
C ASP A 116 -14.07 -25.29 1.92
N THR A 117 -15.21 -25.07 1.27
CA THR A 117 -16.44 -25.76 1.64
C THR A 117 -16.38 -27.03 0.82
N GLN A 118 -15.55 -27.96 1.31
CA GLN A 118 -15.61 -29.34 0.88
C GLN A 118 -17.00 -29.87 1.25
N TYR A 119 -17.84 -30.08 0.23
CA TYR A 119 -18.99 -30.98 0.26
C TYR A 119 -18.85 -31.99 -0.88
#